data_AF-A0A1I7THI8-F1
#
_entry.id   AF-A0A1I7THI8-F1
#
_cell.length_a   1.000
_cell.length_b   1.000
_cell.length_c   1.000
_cell.angle_alpha   90.00
_cell.angle_beta   90.00
_cell.angle_gamma   90.00
#
_symmetry.space_group_name_H-M   'P 1'
#
loop_
_entity.id
_entity.type
_entity.pdbx_description
1 polymer ?
#
loop_
_entity_poly.entity_id
_entity_poly.type
_entity_poly.pdbx_seq_one_letter_code
_entity_poly.pdbx_strand_id
1 'polypeptide(L)'
;MIVTKSGRRMFPTLSVLISGLDPMKNYVVTVDLECIELKRFRYSFHQSKWISTGPGESELPSRMFVHPDSPARGSHWMRAPVSFDKMKLTNNQLDSNGHIIVNSMHKYRPRVHVIEQDGSQTRHTFSFEETEFIAVTAYQNHRY
;
A
#
# COMPACT_ATOMS: atom_id res chain seq x y z
N MET A 1 -6.25 -8.03 -3.27
CA MET A 1 -4.89 -8.56 -3.03
C MET A 1 -4.93 -9.71 -2.05
N ILE A 2 -4.17 -10.78 -2.29
CA ILE A 2 -4.03 -11.90 -1.35
C ILE A 2 -3.22 -11.47 -0.12
N VAL A 3 -3.64 -11.88 1.08
CA VAL A 3 -2.93 -11.66 2.35
C VAL A 3 -2.71 -12.97 3.07
N THR A 4 -1.58 -13.10 3.74
CA THR A 4 -1.19 -14.33 4.47
C THR A 4 -0.46 -13.98 5.75
N LYS A 5 -0.40 -14.92 6.70
CA LYS A 5 0.32 -14.74 7.97
C LYS A 5 1.79 -14.37 7.77
N SER A 6 2.46 -14.99 6.80
CA SER A 6 3.89 -14.78 6.49
C SER A 6 4.18 -13.55 5.62
N GLY A 7 3.15 -12.81 5.22
CA GLY A 7 3.26 -11.69 4.29
C GLY A 7 3.25 -12.14 2.81
N ARG A 8 2.44 -11.46 1.99
CA ARG A 8 2.34 -11.70 0.54
C ARG A 8 2.68 -10.42 -0.23
N ARG A 9 3.48 -10.53 -1.29
CA ARG A 9 3.76 -9.41 -2.21
C ARG A 9 2.50 -9.03 -2.98
N MET A 10 2.36 -7.75 -3.30
CA MET A 10 1.27 -7.28 -4.16
C MET A 10 1.50 -7.70 -5.62
N PHE A 11 0.41 -7.96 -6.32
CA PHE A 11 0.40 -8.15 -7.77
C PHE A 11 -0.87 -7.51 -8.38
N PRO A 12 -0.76 -6.60 -9.36
CA PRO A 12 0.49 -6.06 -9.89
C PRO A 12 1.32 -5.32 -8.84
N THR A 13 2.63 -5.23 -9.05
CA THR A 13 3.53 -4.49 -8.16
C THR A 13 3.27 -3.00 -8.29
N LEU A 14 3.19 -2.29 -7.16
CA LEU A 14 3.13 -0.84 -7.16
C LEU A 14 4.47 -0.27 -7.62
N SER A 15 4.46 0.52 -8.69
CA SER A 15 5.62 1.23 -9.19
C SER A 15 5.23 2.62 -9.66
N VAL A 16 6.09 3.60 -9.40
CA VAL A 16 5.84 5.02 -9.70
C VAL A 16 7.06 5.66 -10.35
N LEU A 17 6.83 6.57 -11.29
CA LEU A 17 7.86 7.47 -11.78
C LEU A 17 7.83 8.76 -10.95
N ILE A 18 8.99 9.21 -10.47
CA ILE A 18 9.12 10.44 -9.67
C ILE A 18 9.88 11.49 -10.48
N SER A 19 9.42 12.73 -10.42
CA SER A 19 10.04 13.88 -11.09
C SER A 19 9.87 15.15 -10.26
N GLY A 20 10.73 16.16 -10.50
CA GLY A 20 10.62 17.48 -9.87
C GLY A 20 11.25 17.61 -8.47
N LEU A 21 12.02 16.62 -8.02
CA LEU A 21 12.79 16.70 -6.78
C LEU A 21 14.07 17.53 -6.98
N ASP A 22 14.58 18.12 -5.90
CA ASP A 22 15.93 18.71 -5.91
C ASP A 22 16.97 17.58 -6.05
N PRO A 23 17.81 17.56 -7.10
CA PRO A 23 18.77 16.49 -7.33
C PRO A 23 19.79 16.28 -6.19
N MET A 24 20.03 17.28 -5.36
CA MET A 24 21.08 17.30 -4.32
C MET A 24 20.55 16.98 -2.92
N LYS A 25 19.25 17.17 -2.66
CA LYS A 25 18.63 16.87 -1.37
C LYS A 25 18.27 15.39 -1.21
N ASN A 26 18.23 14.93 0.02
CA ASN A 26 17.83 13.59 0.41
C ASN A 26 16.33 13.48 0.65
N TYR A 27 15.76 12.38 0.18
CA TYR A 27 14.36 12.04 0.33
C TYR A 27 14.19 10.61 0.85
N VAL A 28 13.20 10.42 1.70
CA VAL A 28 12.66 9.12 2.09
C VAL A 28 11.38 8.90 1.32
N VAL A 29 11.26 7.74 0.65
CA VAL A 29 10.06 7.35 -0.08
C VAL A 29 9.39 6.19 0.65
N THR A 30 8.12 6.36 1.02
CA THR A 30 7.36 5.36 1.77
C THR A 30 6.01 5.06 1.15
N VAL A 31 5.41 3.94 1.52
CA VAL A 31 4.04 3.57 1.17
C VAL A 31 3.26 3.21 2.42
N ASP A 32 2.06 3.73 2.54
CA ASP A 32 1.07 3.27 3.51
C ASP A 32 -0.22 2.81 2.79
N LEU A 33 -1.11 2.17 3.54
CA LEU A 33 -2.41 1.74 3.02
C LEU A 33 -3.52 2.43 3.82
N GLU A 34 -4.27 3.28 3.14
CA GLU A 34 -5.47 3.90 3.67
C GLU A 34 -6.65 2.94 3.48
N CYS A 35 -7.42 2.68 4.54
CA CYS A 35 -8.70 2.00 4.39
C CYS A 35 -9.74 3.04 3.97
N ILE A 36 -10.30 2.89 2.77
CA ILE A 36 -11.13 3.94 2.16
C ILE A 36 -12.61 3.81 2.51
N GLU A 37 -13.03 2.67 3.07
CA GLU A 37 -14.39 2.46 3.54
C GLU A 37 -14.36 1.71 4.87
N LEU A 38 -15.02 2.28 5.89
CA LEU A 38 -15.27 1.63 7.18
C LEU A 38 -16.37 0.55 7.05
N LYS A 39 -16.24 -0.32 6.05
CA LYS A 39 -17.17 -1.40 5.71
C LYS A 39 -16.42 -2.70 5.48
N ARG A 40 -17.07 -3.79 5.85
CA ARG A 40 -16.65 -5.14 5.48
C ARG A 40 -17.38 -5.57 4.22
N PHE A 41 -16.67 -6.17 3.28
CA PHE A 41 -17.21 -6.65 2.02
C PHE A 41 -17.33 -8.17 1.98
N ARG A 42 -18.19 -8.68 1.11
CA ARG A 42 -18.12 -10.06 0.62
C ARG A 42 -18.37 -10.10 -0.88
N TYR A 43 -17.86 -11.12 -1.54
CA TYR A 43 -18.21 -11.38 -2.93
C TYR A 43 -19.50 -12.19 -2.99
N SER A 44 -20.48 -11.73 -3.76
CA SER A 44 -21.70 -12.48 -4.05
C SER A 44 -21.51 -13.22 -5.37
N PHE A 45 -21.34 -14.54 -5.31
CA PHE A 45 -21.15 -15.38 -6.51
C PHE A 45 -22.36 -15.34 -7.45
N HIS A 46 -23.57 -15.40 -6.91
CA HIS A 46 -24.81 -15.32 -7.70
C HIS A 46 -24.94 -13.99 -8.47
N GLN A 47 -24.46 -12.88 -7.89
CA GLN A 47 -24.54 -11.56 -8.50
C GLN A 47 -23.22 -11.12 -9.17
N SER A 48 -22.18 -11.96 -9.07
CA SER A 48 -20.82 -11.67 -9.52
C SER A 48 -20.29 -10.29 -9.09
N LYS A 49 -20.62 -9.85 -7.87
CA LYS A 49 -20.31 -8.49 -7.39
C LYS A 49 -19.89 -8.44 -5.93
N TRP A 50 -19.08 -7.45 -5.59
CA TRP A 50 -18.78 -7.10 -4.21
C TRP A 50 -19.98 -6.39 -3.56
N ILE A 51 -20.32 -6.80 -2.33
CA ILE A 51 -21.39 -6.21 -1.54
C ILE A 51 -20.90 -5.93 -0.13
N SER A 52 -21.35 -4.81 0.45
CA SER A 52 -21.10 -4.52 1.86
C SER A 52 -21.94 -5.45 2.74
N THR A 53 -21.35 -5.94 3.83
CA THR A 53 -22.00 -6.81 4.82
C THR A 53 -22.22 -6.14 6.16
N GLY A 54 -21.80 -4.89 6.32
CA GLY A 54 -21.88 -4.17 7.58
C GLY A 54 -20.65 -3.31 7.85
N PRO A 55 -20.54 -2.78 9.08
CA PRO A 55 -19.39 -1.97 9.49
C PRO A 55 -18.09 -2.76 9.40
N GLY A 56 -17.01 -2.07 9.08
CA GLY A 56 -15.65 -2.61 9.10
C GLY A 56 -15.13 -2.84 10.52
N GLU A 57 -14.05 -3.61 10.62
CA GLU A 57 -13.28 -3.74 11.85
C GLU A 57 -12.46 -2.46 12.09
N SER A 58 -12.18 -2.13 13.37
CA SER A 58 -11.33 -0.96 13.68
C SER A 58 -10.00 -1.07 12.97
N GLU A 59 -9.56 0.03 12.38
CA GLU A 59 -8.25 0.11 11.77
C GLU A 59 -7.15 -0.04 12.83
N LEU A 60 -6.14 -0.84 12.49
CA LEU A 60 -4.89 -0.89 13.23
C LEU A 60 -4.04 0.32 12.84
N PRO A 61 -3.06 0.73 13.67
CA PRO A 61 -2.13 1.79 13.30
C PRO A 61 -1.49 1.48 11.94
N SER A 62 -1.69 2.38 10.97
CA SER A 62 -1.14 2.23 9.61
C SER A 62 0.37 2.06 9.70
N ARG A 63 0.87 0.89 9.27
CA ARG A 63 2.31 0.65 9.14
C ARG A 63 2.77 1.13 7.77
N MET A 64 3.78 1.98 7.77
CA MET A 64 4.45 2.42 6.55
C MET A 64 5.52 1.42 6.13
N PHE A 65 5.55 1.08 4.85
CA PHE A 65 6.70 0.45 4.21
C PHE A 65 7.67 1.54 3.74
N VAL A 66 8.91 1.51 4.21
CA VAL A 66 9.96 2.42 3.74
C VAL A 66 10.70 1.75 2.58
N HIS A 67 10.88 2.45 1.46
CA HIS A 67 11.63 1.91 0.33
C HIS A 67 13.08 1.63 0.76
N PRO A 68 13.68 0.46 0.44
CA PRO A 68 15.00 0.06 0.91
C PRO A 68 16.13 1.04 0.58
N ASP A 69 16.01 1.76 -0.54
CA ASP A 69 16.98 2.77 -0.95
C ASP A 69 16.87 4.08 -0.15
N SER A 70 15.91 4.21 0.76
CA SER A 70 15.75 5.42 1.56
C SER A 70 16.74 5.47 2.72
N PRO A 71 17.27 6.67 3.05
CA PRO A 71 17.18 7.91 2.28
C PRO A 71 18.10 7.89 1.05
N ALA A 72 17.67 8.54 -0.03
CA ALA A 72 18.51 8.77 -1.21
C ALA A 72 18.26 10.14 -1.83
N ARG A 73 19.22 10.60 -2.64
CA ARG A 73 19.13 11.90 -3.33
C ARG A 73 17.97 11.96 -4.31
N GLY A 74 17.42 13.15 -4.56
CA GLY A 74 16.39 13.35 -5.58
C GLY A 74 16.82 12.83 -6.97
N SER A 75 18.10 12.99 -7.31
CA SER A 75 18.69 12.45 -8.54
C SER A 75 18.62 10.91 -8.64
N HIS A 76 18.67 10.19 -7.51
CA HIS A 76 18.51 8.73 -7.48
C HIS A 76 17.07 8.35 -7.79
N TRP A 77 16.11 8.99 -7.12
CA TRP A 77 14.67 8.68 -7.25
C TRP A 77 14.10 9.03 -8.63
N MET A 78 14.64 10.05 -9.29
CA MET A 78 14.18 10.48 -10.62
C MET A 78 14.84 9.72 -11.79
N ARG A 79 15.79 8.81 -11.52
CA ARG A 79 16.55 8.12 -12.58
C ARG A 79 15.75 7.05 -13.31
N ALA A 80 14.82 6.38 -12.62
CA ALA A 80 14.02 5.28 -13.14
C ALA A 80 12.75 5.10 -12.29
N PRO A 81 11.77 4.29 -12.73
CA PRO A 81 10.62 3.96 -11.89
C PRO A 81 11.04 3.33 -10.56
N VAL A 82 10.45 3.82 -9.48
CA VAL A 82 10.60 3.29 -8.12
C VAL A 82 9.61 2.14 -7.94
N SER A 83 10.08 0.98 -7.48
CA SER A 83 9.26 -0.23 -7.37
C SER A 83 9.17 -0.69 -5.91
N PHE A 84 7.95 -1.04 -5.47
CA PHE A 84 7.70 -1.55 -4.12
C PHE A 84 7.53 -3.08 -4.12
N ASP A 85 8.36 -3.78 -4.89
CA ASP A 85 8.31 -5.25 -5.08
C ASP A 85 8.59 -6.06 -3.81
N LYS A 86 9.36 -5.48 -2.87
CA LYS A 86 9.65 -6.07 -1.56
C LYS A 86 8.54 -5.83 -0.53
N MET A 87 7.56 -4.97 -0.82
CA MET A 87 6.45 -4.71 0.09
C MET A 87 5.56 -5.95 0.22
N LYS A 88 5.20 -6.28 1.46
CA LYS A 88 4.35 -7.43 1.79
C LYS A 88 3.18 -7.02 2.68
N LEU A 89 2.03 -7.64 2.40
CA LEU A 89 0.79 -7.48 3.13
C LEU A 89 0.52 -8.72 4.00
N THR A 90 0.12 -8.51 5.25
CA THR A 90 -0.23 -9.58 6.19
C THR A 90 -1.56 -9.30 6.88
N ASN A 91 -2.27 -10.37 7.25
CA ASN A 91 -3.43 -10.31 8.15
C ASN A 91 -3.07 -10.70 9.59
N ASN A 92 -1.78 -10.92 9.88
CA ASN A 92 -1.31 -11.19 11.24
C ASN A 92 -1.16 -9.87 12.00
N GLN A 93 -2.07 -9.62 12.95
CA GLN A 93 -2.05 -8.41 13.78
C GLN A 93 -0.80 -8.32 14.67
N LEU A 94 -0.13 -9.44 14.93
CA LEU A 94 1.07 -9.54 15.75
C LEU A 94 2.34 -9.66 14.90
N ASP A 95 2.32 -9.24 13.64
CA ASP A 95 3.50 -9.30 12.78
C ASP A 95 4.67 -8.46 13.34
N SER A 96 5.84 -9.08 13.43
CA SER A 96 7.11 -8.45 13.87
C SER A 96 8.10 -8.24 12.73
N ASN A 97 7.73 -8.57 11.49
CA ASN A 97 8.60 -8.50 10.32
C ASN A 97 8.55 -7.15 9.60
N GLY A 98 7.74 -6.21 10.09
CA GLY A 98 7.52 -4.91 9.45
C GLY A 98 6.66 -4.96 8.19
N HIS A 99 5.87 -6.02 8.02
CA HIS A 99 4.88 -6.07 6.95
C HIS A 99 3.73 -5.08 7.21
N ILE A 100 3.08 -4.62 6.14
CA ILE A 100 1.86 -3.81 6.29
C ILE A 100 0.72 -4.74 6.70
N ILE A 101 0.09 -4.42 7.83
CA ILE A 101 -1.03 -5.20 8.37
C ILE A 101 -2.34 -4.65 7.80
N VAL A 102 -3.18 -5.53 7.27
CA VAL A 102 -4.49 -5.21 6.73
C VAL A 102 -5.54 -6.22 7.19
N ASN A 103 -6.78 -5.76 7.33
CA ASN A 103 -7.91 -6.62 7.61
C ASN A 103 -8.41 -7.25 6.31
N SER A 104 -8.66 -8.56 6.33
CA SER A 104 -9.27 -9.24 5.19
C SER A 104 -10.67 -8.66 4.95
N MET A 105 -11.10 -8.67 3.69
CA MET A 105 -12.41 -8.21 3.23
C MET A 105 -12.66 -6.70 3.39
N HIS A 106 -11.61 -5.90 3.55
CA HIS A 106 -11.66 -4.44 3.58
C HIS A 106 -11.00 -3.85 2.33
N LYS A 107 -11.43 -2.65 1.96
CA LYS A 107 -10.99 -1.95 0.76
C LYS A 107 -9.90 -0.94 1.12
N TYR A 108 -8.77 -1.01 0.43
CA TYR A 108 -7.58 -0.19 0.68
C TYR A 108 -7.15 0.57 -0.56
N ARG A 109 -6.55 1.74 -0.34
CA ARG A 109 -5.87 2.54 -1.36
C ARG A 109 -4.42 2.78 -0.92
N PRO A 110 -3.42 2.36 -1.71
CA PRO A 110 -2.04 2.73 -1.47
C PRO A 110 -1.81 4.24 -1.56
N ARG A 111 -1.01 4.78 -0.65
CA ARG A 111 -0.50 6.15 -0.73
C ARG A 111 1.01 6.15 -0.71
N VAL A 112 1.62 6.79 -1.69
CA VAL A 112 3.07 6.99 -1.76
C VAL A 112 3.40 8.33 -1.13
N HIS A 113 4.37 8.34 -0.22
CA HIS A 113 4.86 9.56 0.41
C HIS A 113 6.30 9.82 -0.01
N VAL A 114 6.59 11.07 -0.35
CA VAL A 114 7.96 11.56 -0.61
C VAL A 114 8.27 12.63 0.42
N ILE A 115 9.27 12.38 1.26
CA ILE A 115 9.58 13.19 2.44
C ILE A 115 11.00 13.72 2.31
N GLU A 116 11.15 15.03 2.16
CA GLU A 116 12.46 15.71 2.17
C GLU A 116 13.11 15.58 3.55
N GLN A 117 14.41 15.30 3.63
CA GLN A 117 15.15 15.19 4.90
C GLN A 117 15.99 16.44 5.20
N ASP A 118 16.48 17.13 4.17
CA ASP A 118 17.43 18.23 4.29
C ASP A 118 16.72 19.60 4.39
N GLY A 119 16.06 19.86 5.52
CA GLY A 119 15.47 21.18 5.81
C GLY A 119 14.03 21.11 6.29
N SER A 120 13.08 21.48 5.41
CA SER A 120 11.67 21.74 5.77
C SER A 120 10.87 20.51 6.21
N GLN A 121 11.41 19.30 6.05
CA GLN A 121 10.71 18.02 6.24
C GLN A 121 9.36 17.95 5.52
N THR A 122 9.25 18.62 4.36
CA THR A 122 8.02 18.65 3.58
C THR A 122 7.67 17.25 3.10
N ARG A 123 6.42 16.85 3.35
CA ARG A 123 5.84 15.57 2.94
C ARG A 123 4.84 15.81 1.81
N HIS A 124 5.09 15.18 0.67
CA HIS A 124 4.13 15.07 -0.42
C HIS A 124 3.49 13.68 -0.41
N THR A 125 2.18 13.61 -0.64
CA THR A 125 1.41 12.35 -0.63
C THR A 125 0.66 12.20 -1.94
N PHE A 126 0.78 11.02 -2.55
CA PHE A 126 0.18 10.69 -3.84
C PHE A 126 -0.61 9.39 -3.72
N SER A 127 -1.80 9.34 -4.30
CA SER A 127 -2.66 8.16 -4.33
C SER A 127 -3.39 8.07 -5.66
N PHE A 128 -3.65 6.86 -6.14
CA PHE A 128 -4.23 6.60 -7.45
C PHE A 128 -5.43 5.67 -7.29
N GLU A 129 -6.62 6.06 -7.77
CA GLU A 129 -7.86 5.30 -7.55
C GLU A 129 -7.82 3.92 -8.20
N GLU A 130 -7.13 3.80 -9.34
CA GLU A 130 -6.90 2.54 -10.04
C GLU A 130 -6.05 1.53 -9.25
N THR A 131 -5.40 1.97 -8.16
CA THR A 131 -4.61 1.09 -7.28
C THR A 131 -5.40 0.55 -6.09
N GLU A 132 -6.70 0.86 -6.00
CA GLU A 132 -7.57 0.34 -4.96
C GLU A 132 -7.74 -1.17 -5.05
N PHE A 133 -7.83 -1.82 -3.89
CA PHE A 133 -8.09 -3.26 -3.85
C PHE A 133 -8.84 -3.68 -2.59
N ILE A 134 -9.49 -4.84 -2.64
CA ILE A 134 -9.99 -5.53 -1.46
C ILE A 134 -8.97 -6.59 -1.03
N ALA A 135 -8.55 -6.56 0.24
CA ALA A 135 -7.70 -7.57 0.82
C ALA A 135 -8.48 -8.89 0.99
N VAL A 136 -7.91 -10.03 0.61
CA VAL A 136 -8.58 -11.34 0.67
C VAL A 136 -7.60 -12.42 1.06
N THR A 137 -8.05 -13.48 1.72
CA THR A 137 -7.20 -14.66 2.01
C THR A 137 -7.16 -15.66 0.85
N ALA A 138 -8.18 -15.63 -0.02
CA ALA A 138 -8.27 -16.41 -1.25
C ALA A 138 -9.03 -15.61 -2.32
N TYR A 139 -8.71 -15.82 -3.60
CA TYR A 139 -9.41 -15.16 -4.70
C TYR A 139 -10.90 -15.53 -4.68
N GLN A 140 -11.75 -14.52 -4.85
CA GLN A 140 -13.22 -14.67 -4.79
C GLN A 140 -13.86 -14.62 -6.18
N ASN A 141 -13.29 -13.83 -7.09
CA ASN A 141 -13.78 -13.69 -8.45
C ASN A 141 -12.92 -14.55 -9.38
N HIS A 142 -13.50 -15.56 -10.03
CA HIS A 142 -12.78 -16.48 -10.92
C HIS A 142 -12.30 -15.85 -12.23
N ARG A 143 -12.69 -14.60 -12.52
CA ARG A 143 -12.29 -13.93 -13.77
C ARG A 143 -10.83 -13.45 -13.78
N TYR A 144 -10.12 -13.52 -12.65
CA TYR A 144 -8.70 -13.18 -12.53
C TYR A 144 -8.00 -14.00 -11.43
#